data_AF-A0A963THK2-F1
#
_entry.id   AF-A0A963THK2-F1
#
_cell.length_a   1.000
_cell.length_b   1.000
_cell.length_c   1.000
_cell.angle_alpha   90.00
_cell.angle_beta   90.00
_cell.angle_gamma   90.00
#
_symmetry.space_group_name_H-M   'P 1'
#
loop_
_entity.id
_entity.type
_entity.pdbx_description
1 polymer ?
#
loop_
_entity_poly.entity_id
_entity_poly.type
_entity_poly.pdbx_seq_one_letter_code
_entity_poly.pdbx_strand_id
1 'polypeptide(L)' 'HEDYEWVRDRAALERWIAEVREAGRVAVDTETTSLDEMRAELVGISLSVEAGRACYIPVGHRQGGGDLFASDA' A
#
# COMPACT_ATOMS: atom_id res chain seq x y z
N HIS A 1 10.88 -14.51 -5.08
CA HIS A 1 9.60 -14.11 -4.47
C HIS A 1 8.77 -13.46 -5.56
N GLU A 2 8.14 -14.27 -6.41
CA GLU A 2 7.38 -13.80 -7.58
C GLU A 2 5.89 -13.60 -7.25
N ASP A 3 5.45 -14.01 -6.05
CA ASP A 3 4.03 -14.08 -5.67
C ASP A 3 3.48 -12.82 -4.97
N TYR A 4 4.29 -11.76 -4.87
CA TYR A 4 3.92 -10.49 -4.23
C TYR A 4 4.05 -9.31 -5.20
N GLU A 5 2.92 -8.68 -5.54
CA GLU A 5 2.88 -7.58 -6.51
C GLU A 5 3.00 -6.22 -5.82
N TRP A 6 3.85 -5.35 -6.38
CA TRP A 6 3.88 -3.93 -6.03
C TRP A 6 2.97 -3.14 -6.99
N VAL A 7 1.77 -2.78 -6.53
CA VAL A 7 0.74 -2.10 -7.32
C VAL A 7 1.06 -0.61 -7.41
N ARG A 8 1.45 -0.15 -8.61
CA ARG A 8 1.90 1.24 -8.85
C ARG A 8 0.99 2.06 -9.75
N ASP A 9 -0.01 1.42 -10.36
CA ASP A 9 -0.88 2.06 -11.32
C ASP A 9 -2.33 1.65 -11.14
N ARG A 10 -3.21 2.44 -11.77
CA ARG A 10 -4.66 2.25 -11.71
C ARG A 10 -5.06 0.88 -12.26
N ALA A 11 -4.47 0.44 -13.36
CA ALA A 11 -4.85 -0.79 -14.04
C ALA A 11 -4.56 -2.02 -13.17
N ALA A 12 -3.41 -2.04 -12.49
CA ALA A 12 -3.07 -3.05 -11.51
C ALA A 12 -4.05 -3.08 -10.34
N LEU A 13 -4.40 -1.91 -9.81
CA LEU A 13 -5.42 -1.83 -8.75
C LEU A 13 -6.80 -2.33 -9.22
N GLU A 14 -7.20 -2.05 -10.47
CA GLU A 14 -8.46 -2.55 -11.03
C GLU A 14 -8.50 -4.06 -11.12
N ARG A 15 -7.39 -4.69 -11.55
CA ARG A 15 -7.27 -6.16 -11.59
C ARG A 15 -7.50 -6.76 -10.20
N TRP A 16 -6.78 -6.27 -9.20
CA TRP A 16 -6.93 -6.74 -7.82
C TRP A 16 -8.33 -6.52 -7.25
N ILE A 17 -8.97 -5.38 -7.54
CA ILE A 17 -10.35 -5.14 -7.11
C ILE A 17 -11.32 -6.14 -7.77
N ALA A 18 -11.14 -6.43 -9.05
CA ALA A 18 -11.98 -7.40 -9.76
C ALA A 18 -11.82 -8.81 -9.17
N GLU A 19 -10.59 -9.24 -8.92
CA GLU A 19 -10.28 -10.53 -8.30
C GLU A 19 -10.87 -10.65 -6.89
N VAL A 20 -10.76 -9.60 -6.07
CA VAL A 20 -11.36 -9.53 -4.74
C VAL A 20 -12.89 -9.66 -4.82
N ARG A 21 -13.52 -8.97 -5.78
CA ARG A 21 -14.97 -9.04 -6.00
C ARG A 21 -15.41 -10.44 -6.43
N GLU A 22 -14.65 -11.08 -7.31
CA GLU A 22 -14.92 -12.45 -7.77
C GLU A 22 -14.75 -13.48 -6.64
N ALA A 23 -13.68 -13.36 -5.84
CA ALA A 23 -13.41 -14.25 -4.72
C ALA A 23 -14.43 -14.12 -3.57
N GLY A 24 -15.08 -12.96 -3.46
CA GLY A 24 -16.07 -12.65 -2.42
C GLY A 24 -15.50 -12.49 -1.01
N ARG A 25 -14.17 -12.58 -0.86
CA ARG A 25 -13.43 -12.42 0.39
C ARG A 25 -12.03 -11.89 0.10
N VAL A 26 -11.44 -11.19 1.07
CA VAL A 26 -10.08 -10.65 0.97
C VAL A 26 -9.51 -10.48 2.37
N ALA A 27 -8.24 -10.80 2.55
CA ALA A 27 -7.46 -10.37 3.69
C ALA A 27 -6.91 -8.97 3.41
N VAL A 28 -7.06 -8.07 4.38
CA VAL A 28 -6.63 -6.68 4.29
C VAL A 28 -5.70 -6.38 5.46
N ASP A 29 -4.61 -5.68 5.18
CA ASP A 29 -3.71 -5.14 6.18
C ASP A 29 -3.30 -3.71 5.82
N THR A 30 -2.94 -2.91 6.82
CA THR A 30 -2.62 -1.48 6.65
C THR A 30 -1.26 -1.16 7.24
N GLU A 31 -0.46 -0.42 6.49
CA GLU A 31 0.81 0.12 6.96
C GLU A 31 0.63 1.58 7.34
N THR A 32 1.15 1.99 8.49
CA THR A 32 0.96 3.33 9.04
C THR A 32 2.27 3.96 9.52
N THR A 33 2.26 5.28 9.72
CA THR A 33 3.43 6.02 10.22
C THR A 33 3.66 5.87 11.73
N SER A 34 2.69 5.31 12.47
CA SER A 34 2.69 5.28 13.92
C SER A 34 1.83 4.14 14.47
N LEU A 35 2.18 3.71 15.69
CA LEU A 35 1.37 2.79 16.51
C LEU A 35 0.24 3.51 17.27
N ASP A 36 0.29 4.84 17.38
CA ASP A 36 -0.81 5.65 17.93
C ASP A 36 -1.86 5.88 16.84
N GLU A 37 -2.98 5.17 16.95
CA GLU A 37 -4.04 5.15 15.96
C GLU A 37 -4.70 6.51 15.73
N MET A 38 -4.67 7.40 16.73
CA MET A 38 -5.27 8.74 16.63
C MET A 38 -4.37 9.73 15.88
N ARG A 39 -3.11 9.37 15.65
CA ARG A 39 -2.09 10.21 14.98
C ARG A 39 -1.49 9.56 13.74
N ALA A 40 -1.73 8.27 13.54
CA ALA A 40 -1.22 7.49 12.43
C ALA A 40 -1.77 8.01 11.09
N GLU A 41 -0.88 8.15 10.11
CA GLU A 41 -1.23 8.38 8.71
C GLU A 41 -1.08 7.08 7.93
N LEU A 42 -1.95 6.87 6.94
CA LEU A 42 -1.90 5.68 6.08
C LEU A 42 -0.73 5.76 5.11
N VAL A 43 0.13 4.74 5.13
CA VAL A 43 1.30 4.62 4.26
C VAL A 43 1.02 3.68 3.09
N GLY A 44 0.31 2.58 3.33
CA GLY A 44 -0.04 1.61 2.30
C GLY A 44 -1.09 0.59 2.74
N ILE A 45 -1.57 -0.18 1.78
CA ILE A 45 -2.58 -1.23 1.97
C ILE A 45 -2.05 -2.52 1.35
N SER A 46 -2.21 -3.64 2.05
CA SER A 46 -1.92 -4.97 1.54
C SER A 46 -3.22 -5.76 1.33
N LEU A 47 -3.33 -6.48 0.22
CA LEU A 47 -4.48 -7.33 -0.11
C LEU A 47 -4.04 -8.75 -0.43
N SER A 48 -4.82 -9.75 -0.03
CA SER A 48 -4.63 -11.16 -0.43
C SER A 48 -5.96 -11.88 -0.57
N VAL A 49 -6.14 -12.60 -1.68
CA VAL A 49 -7.34 -13.41 -1.96
C VAL A 49 -7.11 -14.91 -1.74
N GLU A 50 -5.85 -15.35 -1.76
CA GLU A 50 -5.42 -16.73 -1.56
C GLU A 50 -4.04 -16.80 -0.90
N ALA A 51 -3.78 -17.90 -0.17
CA ALA A 51 -2.53 -18.07 0.52
C ALA A 51 -1.35 -18.07 -0.46
N GLY A 52 -0.33 -17.27 -0.15
CA GLY A 52 0.84 -17.12 -0.99
C GLY A 52 0.71 -16.09 -2.11
N ARG A 53 -0.47 -15.52 -2.39
CA ARG A 53 -0.64 -14.43 -3.37
C ARG A 53 -1.13 -13.15 -2.70
N ALA A 54 -0.36 -12.08 -2.80
CA ALA A 54 -0.76 -10.78 -2.24
C ALA A 54 -0.21 -9.61 -3.04
N CYS A 55 -0.74 -8.42 -2.79
CA CYS A 55 -0.18 -7.19 -3.31
C CYS A 55 -0.04 -6.12 -2.24
N TYR A 56 0.86 -5.18 -2.50
CA TYR A 56 1.06 -3.97 -1.72
C TYR A 56 0.78 -2.73 -2.57
N ILE A 57 -0.04 -1.83 -2.02
CA ILE A 57 -0.48 -0.58 -2.64
C ILE A 57 0.08 0.57 -1.79
N PRO A 58 1.19 1.22 -2.19
CA PRO A 58 1.67 2.41 -1.51
C PRO A 58 0.72 3.58 -1.79
N VAL A 59 0.38 4.35 -0.75
CA VAL A 59 -0.47 5.55 -0.88
C VAL A 59 0.13 6.80 -0.24
N GLY A 60 1.03 6.63 0.74
CA GLY A 60 1.59 7.72 1.55
C GLY A 60 3.10 7.62 1.76
N HIS A 61 3.84 6.88 0.92
CA HIS A 61 5.30 6.79 1.04
C HIS A 61 5.95 8.16 0.82
N ARG A 62 6.73 8.60 1.80
CA ARG A 62 7.55 9.81 1.73
C ARG A 62 9.02 9.38 1.78
N GLN A 63 9.83 9.78 0.81
CA GLN A 63 11.28 9.68 0.98
C GLN A 63 11.70 10.69 2.07
N GLY A 64 12.42 10.22 3.08
CA GLY A 64 13.08 11.10 4.05
C GLY A 64 14.19 11.86 3.34
N GLY A 65 13.88 13.05 2.83
CA GLY A 65 14.82 13.83 2.01
C GLY A 65 14.23 15.15 1.51
N GLY A 66 13.47 15.86 2.35
CA GLY A 66 13.36 17.31 2.19
C GLY A 66 14.61 17.89 2.84
N ASP A 67 15.51 18.45 2.02
CA ASP A 67 16.76 19.06 2.45
C ASP A 67 16.53 19.99 3.65
N LEU A 68 17.12 19.62 4.80
CA LEU A 68 17.10 20.38 6.05
C LEU A 68 17.75 21.78 5.89
N PHE A 69 18.42 22.02 4.76
CA PHE A 69 19.00 23.30 4.36
C PHE A 69 18.64 23.70 2.92
N ALA A 70 17.43 23.39 2.42
CA ALA A 70 16.94 24.03 1.20
C ALA A 70 16.84 25.54 1.45
N SER A 71 17.92 26.23 1.09
CA SER A 71 18.24 27.60 1.46
C SER A 71 17.18 28.58 0.98
N ASP A 72 16.98 29.65 1.75
CA ASP A 72 16.49 30.92 1.23
C ASP A 72 17.24 31.28 -0.07
N ALA A 73 16.55 31.17 -1.21
CA ALA A 73 16.87 31.83 -2.48
C ALA A 73 15.59 31.95 -3.33
#